data_AF-A0A4Y7PR58-F1
#
_entry.id   AF-A0A4Y7PR58-F1
#
_cell.length_a   1.000
_cell.length_b   1.000
_cell.length_c   1.000
_cell.angle_alpha   90.00
_cell.angle_beta   90.00
_cell.angle_gamma   90.00
#
_symmetry.space_group_name_H-M   'P 1'
#
loop_
_entity.id
_entity.type
_entity.pdbx_description
1 polymer ?
#
loop_
_entity_poly.entity_id
_entity_poly.type
_entity_poly.pdbx_seq_one_letter_code
_entity_poly.pdbx_strand_id
1 'polypeptide(L)'
;MAISARFVDGPCLGNILRQLHMPVLSNISLEIRGHADGVDEIIDGMCSAMTRCPNLREFTLDTTAVAHKLQYRFGVLGMFINRLSFLEKVTFRGAGLYDVRGILEPPLWHLFHFEGAASGDMASIRSFVTLASRGPKLKLRICKWVQFKEISALRELLGGRLEYEAG
;
A
#
# COMPACT_ATOMS: atom_id res chain seq x y z
N MET A 1 -4.73 7.19 -14.11
CA MET A 1 -6.21 6.98 -14.09
C MET A 1 -6.67 6.87 -12.64
N ALA A 2 -7.85 7.39 -12.28
CA ALA A 2 -8.43 7.20 -10.96
C ALA A 2 -9.65 6.26 -11.05
N ILE A 3 -9.65 5.19 -10.26
CA ILE A 3 -10.79 4.28 -10.11
C ILE A 3 -11.34 4.50 -8.70
N SER A 4 -12.53 5.09 -8.62
CA SER A 4 -13.23 5.27 -7.34
C SER A 4 -14.30 4.20 -7.21
N ALA A 5 -14.27 3.51 -6.08
CA ALA A 5 -15.06 2.32 -5.80
C ALA A 5 -16.04 2.57 -4.65
N ARG A 6 -17.36 2.51 -4.91
CA ARG A 6 -18.43 2.54 -3.89
C ARG A 6 -19.31 1.31 -4.09
N PHE A 7 -19.31 0.36 -3.16
CA PHE A 7 -19.91 -0.96 -3.43
C PHE A 7 -20.69 -1.55 -2.26
N VAL A 8 -21.64 -2.42 -2.63
CA VAL A 8 -22.51 -3.20 -1.75
C VAL A 8 -22.10 -4.70 -1.77
N ASP A 9 -21.25 -5.12 -2.73
CA ASP A 9 -20.75 -6.50 -2.89
C ASP A 9 -19.28 -6.49 -3.41
N GLY A 10 -18.33 -6.58 -2.49
CA GLY A 10 -16.89 -6.58 -2.80
C GLY A 10 -16.41 -7.79 -3.62
N PRO A 11 -16.84 -9.03 -3.34
CA PRO A 11 -16.45 -10.21 -4.13
C PRO A 11 -16.83 -10.12 -5.61
N CYS A 12 -18.06 -9.67 -5.92
CA CYS A 12 -18.50 -9.49 -7.30
C CYS A 12 -17.59 -8.49 -8.04
N LEU A 13 -17.30 -7.35 -7.41
CA LEU A 13 -16.41 -6.37 -8.00
C LEU A 13 -14.99 -6.90 -8.16
N GLY A 14 -14.43 -7.56 -7.14
CA GLY A 14 -13.09 -8.15 -7.19
C GLY A 14 -12.93 -9.06 -8.42
N ASN A 15 -13.95 -9.86 -8.71
CA ASN A 15 -13.98 -10.70 -9.91
C ASN A 15 -13.98 -9.89 -11.21
N ILE A 16 -14.77 -8.81 -11.29
CA ILE A 16 -14.78 -7.91 -12.45
C ILE A 16 -13.41 -7.25 -12.63
N LEU A 17 -12.85 -6.70 -11.55
CA LEU A 17 -11.55 -6.03 -11.57
C LEU A 17 -10.45 -6.99 -12.01
N ARG A 18 -10.51 -8.26 -11.58
CA ARG A 18 -9.58 -9.32 -12.01
C ARG A 18 -9.57 -9.56 -13.52
N GLN A 19 -10.60 -9.17 -14.27
CA GLN A 19 -10.67 -9.33 -15.72
C GLN A 19 -10.18 -8.10 -16.50
N LEU A 20 -9.92 -6.97 -15.83
CA LEU A 20 -9.47 -5.77 -16.52
C LEU A 20 -8.10 -5.99 -17.18
N HIS A 21 -7.98 -5.50 -18.41
CA HIS A 21 -6.74 -5.48 -19.17
C HIS A 21 -6.47 -4.03 -19.62
N MET A 22 -5.41 -3.42 -19.07
CA MET A 22 -5.10 -2.01 -19.24
C MET A 22 -3.61 -1.83 -19.62
N PRO A 23 -3.19 -2.22 -20.84
CA PRO A 23 -1.77 -2.37 -21.18
C PRO A 23 -0.98 -1.06 -21.21
N VAL A 24 -1.67 0.08 -21.40
CA VAL A 24 -1.04 1.41 -21.47
C VAL A 24 -1.05 2.16 -20.13
N LEU A 25 -1.59 1.56 -19.08
CA LEU A 25 -1.70 2.21 -17.78
C LEU A 25 -0.33 2.37 -17.13
N SER A 26 0.07 3.60 -16.84
CA SER A 26 1.32 3.92 -16.14
C SER A 26 1.12 4.29 -14.66
N ASN A 27 -0.06 4.78 -14.31
CA ASN A 27 -0.44 5.15 -12.96
C ASN A 27 -1.89 4.81 -12.62
N ILE A 28 -2.11 4.36 -11.38
CA ILE A 28 -3.45 4.10 -10.87
C ILE A 28 -3.64 4.63 -9.46
N SER A 29 -4.82 5.17 -9.20
CA SER A 29 -5.30 5.46 -7.85
C SER A 29 -6.59 4.69 -7.63
N LEU A 30 -6.59 3.78 -6.66
CA LEU A 30 -7.75 3.04 -6.21
C LEU A 30 -8.20 3.64 -4.88
N GLU A 31 -9.42 4.18 -4.88
CA GLU A 31 -10.05 4.67 -3.66
C GLU A 31 -11.23 3.79 -3.29
N ILE A 32 -11.17 3.20 -2.10
CA ILE A 32 -12.20 2.32 -1.56
C ILE A 32 -13.02 3.11 -0.55
N ARG A 33 -14.33 3.25 -0.82
CA ARG A 33 -15.28 3.93 0.06
C ARG A 33 -16.47 3.03 0.38
N GLY A 34 -16.97 3.10 1.61
CA GLY A 34 -18.22 2.44 2.01
C GLY A 34 -18.01 1.24 2.94
N HIS A 35 -18.94 0.28 2.88
CA HIS A 35 -18.91 -0.88 3.76
C HIS A 35 -17.82 -1.88 3.36
N ALA A 36 -17.47 -2.68 4.35
CA ALA A 36 -16.21 -3.39 4.47
C ALA A 36 -16.15 -4.74 3.76
N ASP A 37 -17.31 -5.21 3.31
CA ASP A 37 -17.48 -6.59 2.91
C ASP A 37 -16.80 -6.83 1.56
N GLY A 38 -15.77 -7.65 1.62
CA GLY A 38 -14.94 -8.09 0.51
C GLY A 38 -13.99 -7.05 -0.09
N VAL A 39 -13.49 -6.14 0.75
CA VAL A 39 -12.40 -5.23 0.37
C VAL A 39 -11.13 -6.00 -0.06
N ASP A 40 -10.88 -7.17 0.53
CA ASP A 40 -9.79 -8.06 0.14
C ASP A 40 -9.98 -8.62 -1.27
N GLU A 41 -11.17 -9.03 -1.67
CA GLU A 41 -11.42 -9.46 -3.05
C GLU A 41 -11.27 -8.29 -4.04
N ILE A 42 -11.67 -7.07 -3.66
CA ILE A 42 -11.45 -5.88 -4.48
C ILE A 42 -9.95 -5.65 -4.69
N ILE A 43 -9.17 -5.65 -3.61
CA ILE A 43 -7.71 -5.43 -3.66
C ILE A 43 -7.03 -6.58 -4.41
N ASP A 44 -7.40 -7.83 -4.16
CA ASP A 44 -6.86 -9.01 -4.84
C ASP A 44 -7.18 -8.99 -6.34
N GLY A 45 -8.42 -8.67 -6.70
CA GLY A 45 -8.88 -8.51 -8.07
C GLY A 45 -8.07 -7.43 -8.81
N MET A 46 -7.86 -6.29 -8.15
CA MET A 46 -7.05 -5.21 -8.71
C MET A 46 -5.58 -5.60 -8.86
N CYS A 47 -4.95 -6.17 -7.84
CA CYS A 47 -3.58 -6.67 -7.94
C CYS A 47 -3.43 -7.68 -9.09
N SER A 48 -4.42 -8.55 -9.28
CA SER A 48 -4.45 -9.52 -10.39
C SER A 48 -4.48 -8.87 -11.77
N ALA A 49 -5.19 -7.75 -11.92
CA ALA A 49 -5.18 -7.00 -13.17
C ALA A 49 -3.89 -6.20 -13.37
N MET A 50 -3.36 -5.62 -12.30
CA MET A 50 -2.16 -4.79 -12.36
C MET A 50 -0.90 -5.57 -12.75
N THR A 51 -0.79 -6.86 -12.39
CA THR A 51 0.33 -7.71 -12.85
C THR A 51 0.40 -7.87 -14.37
N ARG A 52 -0.71 -7.57 -15.07
CA ARG A 52 -0.79 -7.60 -16.54
C ARG A 52 -0.65 -6.22 -17.18
N CYS A 53 -0.27 -5.19 -16.41
CA CYS A 53 -0.08 -3.83 -16.89
C CYS A 53 1.44 -3.52 -16.96
N PRO A 54 2.12 -3.82 -18.08
CA PRO A 54 3.60 -3.78 -18.16
C PRO A 54 4.20 -2.38 -17.98
N ASN A 55 3.41 -1.35 -18.28
CA ASN A 55 3.80 0.05 -18.17
C ASN A 55 3.49 0.66 -16.80
N LEU A 56 2.83 -0.08 -15.90
CA LEU A 56 2.41 0.45 -14.60
C LEU A 56 3.64 0.66 -13.71
N ARG A 57 3.80 1.89 -13.24
CA ARG A 57 4.91 2.30 -12.37
C ARG A 57 4.43 2.87 -11.04
N GLU A 58 3.23 3.45 -11.00
CA GLU A 58 2.71 4.09 -9.78
C GLU A 58 1.36 3.52 -9.37
N PHE A 59 1.23 3.20 -8.07
CA PHE A 59 -0.04 2.79 -7.48
C PHE A 59 -0.34 3.59 -6.20
N THR A 60 -1.54 4.13 -6.10
CA THR A 60 -2.10 4.70 -4.87
C THR A 60 -3.30 3.89 -4.40
N LEU A 61 -3.29 3.45 -3.14
CA LEU A 61 -4.44 2.86 -2.47
C LEU A 61 -4.90 3.81 -1.37
N ASP A 62 -6.18 4.18 -1.41
CA ASP A 62 -6.79 5.04 -0.40
C ASP A 62 -7.99 4.33 0.23
N THR A 63 -7.86 4.02 1.52
CA THR A 63 -8.91 3.39 2.35
C THR A 63 -9.35 4.30 3.51
N THR A 64 -8.98 5.59 3.47
CA THR A 64 -9.28 6.54 4.55
C THR A 64 -10.79 6.66 4.84
N ALA A 65 -11.62 6.48 3.82
CA ALA A 65 -13.08 6.54 3.92
C ALA A 65 -13.73 5.29 4.54
N VAL A 66 -12.97 4.23 4.84
CA VAL A 66 -13.47 2.96 5.42
C VAL A 66 -13.40 2.97 6.96
N ALA A 67 -13.14 4.14 7.56
CA ALA A 67 -12.67 4.30 8.94
C ALA A 67 -13.49 3.60 10.06
N HIS A 68 -12.73 3.10 11.04
CA HIS A 68 -13.09 2.73 12.43
C HIS A 68 -13.79 1.41 12.78
N LYS A 69 -14.36 0.65 11.84
CA LYS A 69 -15.10 -0.58 12.22
C LYS A 69 -14.39 -1.91 11.95
N LEU A 70 -13.20 -1.87 11.39
CA LEU A 70 -12.60 -3.06 10.81
C LEU A 70 -11.30 -3.42 11.52
N GLN A 71 -11.36 -4.44 12.37
CA GLN A 71 -10.20 -5.16 12.92
C GLN A 71 -9.49 -6.01 11.85
N TYR A 72 -9.51 -5.59 10.59
CA TYR A 72 -8.92 -6.40 9.54
C TYR A 72 -7.40 -6.22 9.52
N ARG A 73 -6.73 -7.36 9.65
CA ARG A 73 -5.27 -7.52 9.50
C ARG A 73 -5.00 -7.80 8.03
N PHE A 74 -5.23 -6.82 7.16
CA PHE A 74 -4.96 -7.05 5.75
C PHE A 74 -3.45 -6.98 5.51
N GLY A 75 -2.88 -8.08 5.04
CA GLY A 75 -1.54 -8.12 4.47
C GLY A 75 -1.46 -7.43 3.11
N VAL A 76 -2.04 -6.23 2.97
CA VAL A 76 -2.05 -5.49 1.70
C VAL A 76 -0.62 -5.15 1.30
N LEU A 77 0.18 -4.65 2.24
CA LEU A 77 1.59 -4.38 1.99
C LEU A 77 2.32 -5.65 1.54
N GLY A 78 2.12 -6.78 2.22
CA GLY A 78 2.67 -8.07 1.78
C GLY A 78 2.19 -8.51 0.40
N MET A 79 0.90 -8.35 0.09
CA MET A 79 0.35 -8.66 -1.23
C MET A 79 0.98 -7.80 -2.32
N PHE A 80 1.14 -6.50 -2.07
CA PHE A 80 1.77 -5.56 -3.00
C PHE A 80 3.25 -5.90 -3.20
N ILE A 81 3.97 -6.25 -2.13
CA ILE A 81 5.37 -6.64 -2.25
C ILE A 81 5.49 -7.92 -3.07
N ASN A 82 4.62 -8.91 -2.87
CA ASN A 82 4.70 -10.19 -3.57
C ASN A 82 4.26 -10.11 -5.03
N ARG A 83 3.25 -9.27 -5.35
CA ARG A 83 2.59 -9.28 -6.66
C ARG A 83 2.93 -8.06 -7.51
N LEU A 84 3.23 -6.95 -6.86
CA LEU A 84 3.46 -5.65 -7.49
C LEU A 84 4.87 -5.12 -7.15
N SER A 85 5.84 -6.03 -6.97
CA SER A 85 7.25 -5.70 -6.69
C SER A 85 7.91 -4.84 -7.77
N PHE A 86 7.38 -4.88 -9.00
CA PHE A 86 7.88 -4.15 -10.17
C PHE A 86 7.53 -2.65 -10.17
N LEU A 87 6.64 -2.20 -9.29
CA LEU A 87 6.27 -0.78 -9.22
C LEU A 87 7.46 0.08 -8.84
N GLU A 88 7.45 1.35 -9.26
CA GLU A 88 8.44 2.33 -8.84
C GLU A 88 7.96 3.10 -7.62
N LYS A 89 6.66 3.37 -7.53
CA LYS A 89 6.06 4.15 -6.44
C LYS A 89 4.77 3.52 -5.94
N VAL A 90 4.69 3.36 -4.63
CA VAL A 90 3.49 2.89 -3.94
C VAL A 90 3.10 3.91 -2.88
N THR A 91 1.84 4.32 -2.90
CA THR A 91 1.26 5.22 -1.89
C THR A 91 0.08 4.56 -1.21
N PHE A 92 0.13 4.41 0.11
CA PHE A 92 -1.00 3.92 0.92
C PHE A 92 -1.55 5.04 1.79
N ARG A 93 -2.88 5.16 1.83
CA ARG A 93 -3.58 6.09 2.72
C ARG A 93 -4.62 5.33 3.53
N GLY A 94 -4.52 5.42 4.85
CA GLY A 94 -5.38 4.70 5.79
C GLY A 94 -4.60 3.76 6.71
N ALA A 95 -5.34 3.07 7.58
CA ALA A 95 -4.83 2.20 8.63
C ALA A 95 -5.11 0.71 8.33
N GLY A 96 -4.36 -0.20 8.95
CA GLY A 96 -4.58 -1.65 8.87
C GLY A 96 -4.08 -2.30 7.58
N LEU A 97 -3.28 -1.59 6.78
CA LEU A 97 -2.82 -2.02 5.46
C LEU A 97 -1.45 -2.73 5.46
N TYR A 98 -0.73 -2.67 6.58
CA TYR A 98 0.74 -2.76 6.54
C TYR A 98 1.32 -4.11 6.94
N ASP A 99 0.50 -5.15 7.11
CA ASP A 99 1.01 -6.48 7.48
C ASP A 99 1.90 -7.07 6.36
N VAL A 100 3.06 -7.61 6.77
CA VAL A 100 4.16 -8.08 5.91
C VAL A 100 4.63 -9.50 6.23
N ARG A 101 3.76 -10.34 6.81
CA ARG A 101 4.09 -11.74 7.10
C ARG A 101 4.53 -12.51 5.85
N GLY A 102 5.66 -13.22 5.95
CA GLY A 102 6.12 -14.18 4.92
C GLY A 102 6.91 -13.59 3.76
N ILE A 103 7.39 -12.35 3.85
CA ILE A 103 8.17 -11.71 2.79
C ILE A 103 9.66 -12.04 2.95
N LEU A 104 10.28 -12.52 1.87
CA LEU A 104 11.69 -12.90 1.83
C LEU A 104 12.57 -11.86 1.12
N GLU A 105 12.01 -11.15 0.13
CA GLU A 105 12.76 -10.21 -0.71
C GLU A 105 12.12 -8.82 -0.72
N PRO A 106 12.91 -7.74 -0.70
CA PRO A 106 12.41 -6.38 -0.80
C PRO A 106 11.92 -6.09 -2.23
N PRO A 107 10.87 -5.25 -2.39
CA PRO A 107 10.39 -4.86 -3.71
C PRO A 107 11.38 -3.91 -4.40
N LEU A 108 11.23 -3.71 -5.72
CA LEU A 108 12.05 -2.76 -6.51
C LEU A 108 11.56 -1.32 -6.41
N TRP A 109 10.72 -1.02 -5.42
CA TRP A 109 10.13 0.30 -5.26
C TRP A 109 11.20 1.35 -4.95
N HIS A 110 11.11 2.49 -5.63
CA HIS A 110 11.93 3.68 -5.37
C HIS A 110 11.32 4.53 -4.26
N LEU A 111 9.98 4.56 -4.17
CA LEU A 111 9.27 5.34 -3.17
C LEU A 111 8.12 4.54 -2.58
N PHE A 112 8.17 4.33 -1.27
CA PHE A 112 7.00 3.95 -0.48
C PHE A 112 6.54 5.16 0.30
N HIS A 113 5.32 5.61 0.04
CA HIS A 113 4.68 6.71 0.74
C HIS A 113 3.51 6.15 1.53
N PHE A 114 3.39 6.51 2.81
CA PHE A 114 2.18 6.24 3.56
C PHE A 114 1.66 7.44 4.35
N GLU A 115 0.34 7.47 4.53
CA GLU A 115 -0.41 8.49 5.26
C GLU A 115 -1.49 7.83 6.11
N GLY A 116 -1.69 8.30 7.35
CA GLY A 116 -2.79 7.85 8.20
C GLY A 116 -2.66 6.43 8.75
N ALA A 117 -1.42 5.92 8.88
CA ALA A 117 -1.15 4.65 9.55
C ALA A 117 -1.56 4.71 11.04
N ALA A 118 -2.19 3.65 11.56
CA ALA A 118 -2.50 3.54 12.98
C ALA A 118 -1.26 3.10 13.80
N SER A 119 -1.30 3.29 15.11
CA SER A 119 -0.23 2.83 16.01
C SER A 119 0.06 1.33 15.87
N GLY A 120 -0.98 0.51 15.63
CA GLY A 120 -0.85 -0.93 15.38
C GLY A 120 -0.10 -1.29 14.09
N ASP A 121 -0.02 -0.38 13.12
CA ASP A 121 0.64 -0.63 11.83
C ASP A 121 2.16 -0.48 11.91
N MET A 122 2.67 0.30 12.88
CA MET A 122 4.07 0.71 12.95
C MET A 122 5.04 -0.46 13.13
N ALA A 123 4.62 -1.54 13.81
CA ALA A 123 5.44 -2.75 13.94
C ALA A 123 5.69 -3.41 12.57
N SER A 124 4.66 -3.48 11.73
CA SER A 124 4.75 -4.07 10.40
C SER A 124 5.48 -3.15 9.42
N ILE A 125 5.25 -1.83 9.50
CA ILE A 125 6.01 -0.83 8.73
C ILE A 125 7.50 -0.91 9.06
N ARG A 126 7.89 -1.00 10.35
CA ARG A 126 9.30 -1.18 10.74
C ARG A 126 9.89 -2.47 10.21
N SER A 127 9.14 -3.57 10.27
CA SER A 127 9.58 -4.85 9.71
C SER A 127 9.85 -4.73 8.21
N PHE A 128 8.93 -4.11 7.46
CA PHE A 128 9.11 -3.84 6.03
C PHE A 128 10.34 -2.97 5.76
N VAL A 129 10.47 -1.84 6.46
CA VAL A 129 11.59 -0.91 6.28
C VAL A 129 12.92 -1.57 6.60
N THR A 130 12.98 -2.42 7.61
CA THR A 130 14.18 -3.21 7.96
C THR A 130 14.57 -4.17 6.84
N LEU A 131 13.59 -4.79 6.18
CA LEU A 131 13.84 -5.64 5.01
C LEU A 131 14.31 -4.79 3.81
N ALA A 132 13.62 -3.69 3.54
CA ALA A 132 13.83 -2.87 2.36
C ALA A 132 15.04 -1.93 2.45
N SER A 133 15.51 -1.60 3.66
CA SER A 133 16.71 -0.79 3.86
C SER A 133 17.98 -1.46 3.33
N ARG A 134 17.96 -2.79 3.17
CA ARG A 134 19.01 -3.59 2.50
C ARG A 134 19.16 -3.24 1.02
N GLY A 135 18.09 -2.78 0.38
CA GLY A 135 18.13 -2.28 -0.99
C GLY A 135 18.57 -0.81 -1.02
N PRO A 136 19.44 -0.37 -1.95
CA PRO A 136 20.00 0.98 -1.92
C PRO A 136 19.02 2.08 -2.36
N LYS A 137 17.89 1.73 -2.98
CA LYS A 137 17.05 2.69 -3.73
C LYS A 137 15.77 3.14 -3.05
N LEU A 138 15.26 2.40 -2.05
CA LEU A 138 13.97 2.73 -1.45
C LEU A 138 14.07 4.01 -0.61
N LYS A 139 13.20 4.96 -0.92
CA LYS A 139 12.85 6.09 -0.06
C LYS A 139 11.53 5.84 0.64
N LEU A 140 11.45 6.27 1.90
CA LEU A 140 10.21 6.25 2.68
C LEU A 140 9.72 7.67 2.84
N ARG A 141 8.49 7.96 2.42
CA ARG A 141 7.81 9.23 2.70
C ARG A 141 6.67 9.02 3.66
N ILE A 142 6.57 9.91 4.64
CA ILE A 142 5.53 9.88 5.67
C ILE A 142 4.87 11.25 5.75
N CYS A 143 3.54 11.26 5.65
CA CYS A 143 2.72 12.44 5.82
C CYS A 143 1.67 12.19 6.91
N LYS A 144 1.49 13.17 7.82
CA LYS A 144 0.50 13.21 8.91
C LYS A 144 0.61 12.09 9.97
N TRP A 145 0.43 12.50 11.24
CA TRP A 145 0.21 11.63 12.40
C TRP A 145 1.06 10.35 12.49
N VAL A 146 2.34 10.53 12.80
CA VAL A 146 3.20 9.48 13.33
C VAL A 146 3.85 9.99 14.62
N GLN A 147 3.90 9.16 15.67
CA GLN A 147 4.52 9.56 16.92
C GLN A 147 6.02 9.84 16.73
N PHE A 148 6.55 10.86 17.42
CA PHE A 148 7.95 11.28 17.29
C PHE A 148 8.96 10.13 17.49
N LYS A 149 8.69 9.22 18.44
CA LYS A 149 9.54 8.03 18.68
C LYS A 149 9.67 7.12 17.46
N GLU A 150 8.59 6.97 16.70
CA GLU A 150 8.59 6.13 15.51
C GLU A 150 9.35 6.76 14.35
N ILE A 151 9.28 8.09 14.21
CA ILE A 151 10.08 8.84 13.23
C ILE A 151 11.57 8.68 13.53
N SER A 152 11.98 8.78 14.80
CA SER A 152 13.39 8.58 15.19
C SER A 152 13.89 7.18 14.84
N ALA A 153 13.10 6.13 15.17
CA ALA A 153 13.47 4.75 14.85
C ALA A 153 13.59 4.51 13.33
N LEU A 154 12.67 5.05 12.53
CA LEU A 154 12.74 4.95 11.07
C LEU A 154 13.92 5.73 10.49
N ARG A 155 14.27 6.87 11.10
CA ARG A 155 15.42 7.69 10.70
C ARG A 155 16.75 6.98 10.93
N GLU A 156 16.89 6.25 12.02
CA GLU A 156 18.07 5.41 12.28
C GLU A 156 18.27 4.34 11.20
N LEU A 157 17.18 3.76 10.69
CA LEU A 157 17.23 2.72 9.65
C LEU A 157 17.50 3.27 8.23
N LEU A 158 16.92 4.42 7.90
CA LEU A 158 16.91 4.94 6.52
C LEU A 158 17.85 6.12 6.29
N GLY A 159 18.28 6.80 7.35
CA GLY A 159 19.08 8.02 7.26
C GLY A 159 18.40 9.07 6.38
N GLY A 160 19.13 9.57 5.37
CA GLY A 160 18.63 10.55 4.40
C GLY A 160 17.57 10.03 3.42
N ARG A 161 17.20 8.75 3.47
CA ARG A 161 16.14 8.15 2.63
C ARG A 161 14.74 8.28 3.25
N LEU A 162 14.64 8.85 4.45
CA LEU A 162 13.38 9.18 5.11
C LEU A 162 12.99 10.64 4.80
N GLU A 163 11.85 10.81 4.15
CA GLU A 163 11.22 12.10 3.90
C GLU A 163 10.01 12.23 4.84
N TYR A 164 9.99 13.28 5.67
CA TYR A 164 8.90 13.54 6.61
C TYR A 164 8.33 14.93 6.36
N GLU A 165 7.04 15.00 6.04
CA GLU A 165 6.31 16.26 5.94
C GLU A 165 5.57 16.47 7.28
N ALA A 166 6.03 17.45 8.06
CA ALA A 166 5.30 17.92 9.22
C ALA A 166 4.02 18.60 8.73
N GLY A 167 2.86 18.01 9.05
CA GLY A 167 1.55 18.59 8.80
C GLY A 167 1.19 19.67 9.81
#